data_AF-A0A2D6TJD7-F1
#
_entry.id   AF-A0A2D6TJD7-F1
#
_cell.length_a   1.000
_cell.length_b   1.000
_cell.length_c   1.000
_cell.angle_alpha   90.00
_cell.angle_beta   90.00
_cell.angle_gamma   90.00
#
_symmetry.space_group_name_H-M   'P 1'
#
loop_
_entity.id
_entity.type
_entity.pdbx_description
1 polymer ?
#
loop_
_entity_poly.entity_id
_entity_poly.type
_entity_poly.pdbx_seq_one_letter_code
_entity_poly.pdbx_strand_id
1 'polypeptide(L)'
;MSIVEMFVSLKVPDNIAITAFNTLKRMGYNKLKKLERSDYYKFGVKDNIEEFKRQISNTDILINSNKHKYNFDLNNNANNKKNNIKYKKINILVQDLDNGNSLLSTLKERLGFTNIKKLEKGILWTMYFDK
;
A
#
# COMPACT_ATOMS: atom_id res chain seq x y z
N MET A 1 7.36 -14.79 -14.71
CA MET A 1 7.74 -13.78 -13.70
C MET A 1 6.47 -13.11 -13.28
N SER A 2 6.18 -13.17 -11.99
CA SER A 2 4.89 -12.77 -11.44
C SER A 2 5.05 -11.49 -10.64
N ILE A 3 4.09 -10.59 -10.77
CA ILE A 3 4.08 -9.33 -10.04
C ILE A 3 3.14 -9.49 -8.85
N VAL A 4 3.63 -9.16 -7.67
CA VAL A 4 2.83 -9.13 -6.44
C VAL A 4 2.86 -7.71 -5.91
N GLU A 5 1.69 -7.12 -5.77
CA GLU A 5 1.51 -5.81 -5.13
C GLU A 5 1.02 -6.01 -3.71
N MET A 6 1.49 -5.17 -2.80
CA MET A 6 1.17 -5.24 -1.39
C MET A 6 0.98 -3.84 -0.84
N PHE A 7 -0.16 -3.62 -0.20
CA PHE A 7 -0.55 -2.34 0.38
C PHE A 7 -0.60 -2.51 1.90
N VAL A 8 0.22 -1.77 2.62
CA VAL A 8 0.28 -1.82 4.09
C VAL A 8 -0.25 -0.51 4.65
N SER A 9 -1.20 -0.58 5.58
CA SER A 9 -1.82 0.60 6.19
C SER A 9 -1.96 0.42 7.69
N LEU A 10 -2.16 1.52 8.41
CA LEU A 10 -2.35 1.48 9.85
C LEU A 10 -3.75 0.94 10.21
N LYS A 11 -3.82 0.15 11.28
CA LYS A 11 -5.08 -0.22 11.97
C LYS A 11 -5.62 0.95 12.79
N VAL A 12 -4.72 1.76 13.33
CA VAL A 12 -5.00 2.96 14.13
C VAL A 12 -5.10 4.20 13.23
N PRO A 13 -5.63 5.33 13.73
CA PRO A 13 -5.64 6.59 12.99
C PRO A 13 -4.24 7.00 12.51
N ASP A 14 -4.14 7.40 11.24
CA ASP A 14 -2.90 7.90 10.64
C ASP A 14 -2.83 9.43 10.75
N ASN A 15 -2.01 9.93 11.68
CA ASN A 15 -1.82 11.37 11.90
C ASN A 15 -1.28 12.09 10.66
N ILE A 16 -0.48 11.43 9.82
CA ILE A 16 0.06 12.02 8.59
C ILE A 16 -1.08 12.20 7.59
N ALA A 17 -1.94 11.19 7.43
CA ALA A 17 -3.09 11.29 6.55
C ALA A 17 -4.10 12.34 7.03
N ILE A 18 -4.32 12.45 8.35
CA ILE A 18 -5.21 13.46 8.95
C ILE A 18 -4.67 14.87 8.71
N THR A 19 -3.37 15.10 8.97
CA THR A 19 -2.75 16.41 8.74
C THR A 19 -2.79 16.79 7.26
N ALA A 20 -2.42 15.87 6.37
CA ALA A 20 -2.48 16.10 4.92
C ALA A 20 -3.90 16.42 4.44
N PHE A 21 -4.92 15.71 4.96
CA PHE A 21 -6.32 16.00 4.65
C PHE A 21 -6.73 17.42 5.07
N ASN A 22 -6.39 17.81 6.30
CA ASN A 22 -6.72 19.14 6.82
C ASN A 22 -5.99 20.25 6.06
N THR A 23 -4.74 20.02 5.66
CA THR A 23 -3.99 20.95 4.81
C THR A 23 -4.63 21.09 3.44
N LEU A 24 -4.96 19.99 2.76
CA LEU A 24 -5.65 20.02 1.47
C LEU A 24 -7.00 20.75 1.56
N LYS A 25 -7.75 20.56 2.64
CA LYS A 25 -8.96 21.33 2.91
C LYS A 25 -8.71 22.83 2.98
N ARG A 26 -7.70 23.25 3.73
CA ARG A 26 -7.32 24.67 3.85
C ARG A 26 -6.82 25.26 2.53
N MET A 27 -6.25 24.44 1.65
CA MET A 27 -5.87 24.82 0.28
C MET A 27 -7.04 24.91 -0.70
N GLY A 28 -8.28 24.66 -0.26
CA GLY A 28 -9.49 24.78 -1.08
C GLY A 28 -10.02 23.48 -1.68
N TYR A 29 -9.46 22.32 -1.34
CA TYR A 29 -9.99 21.01 -1.78
C TYR A 29 -11.25 20.60 -0.99
N ASN A 30 -12.27 21.44 -1.01
CA ASN A 30 -13.49 21.31 -0.21
C ASN A 30 -14.31 20.06 -0.56
N LYS A 31 -14.17 19.54 -1.78
CA LYS A 31 -14.83 18.30 -2.23
C LYS A 31 -14.17 17.02 -1.68
N LEU A 32 -12.93 17.08 -1.18
CA LEU A 32 -12.25 15.93 -0.59
C LEU A 32 -12.95 15.54 0.72
N LYS A 33 -13.38 14.29 0.90
CA LYS A 33 -14.06 13.83 2.11
C LYS A 33 -13.23 12.91 2.97
N LYS A 34 -12.29 12.21 2.37
CA LYS A 34 -11.39 11.29 3.07
C LYS A 34 -10.08 11.20 2.33
N LEU A 35 -9.00 11.07 3.09
CA LEU A 35 -7.67 10.78 2.61
C LEU A 35 -7.13 9.60 3.40
N GLU A 36 -6.65 8.58 2.70
CA GLU A 36 -5.98 7.43 3.28
C GLU A 36 -4.56 7.33 2.72
N ARG A 37 -3.65 6.83 3.56
CA ARG A 37 -2.26 6.59 3.21
C ARG A 37 -1.93 5.12 3.46
N SER A 38 -1.21 4.53 2.51
CA SER A 38 -0.68 3.17 2.63
C SER A 38 0.75 3.13 2.09
N ASP A 39 1.60 2.32 2.70
CA ASP A 39 2.87 1.94 2.09
C ASP A 39 2.58 0.94 0.96
N TYR A 40 3.26 1.12 -0.16
CA TYR A 40 3.13 0.31 -1.36
C TYR A 40 4.43 -0.45 -1.63
N TYR A 41 4.29 -1.74 -1.90
CA TYR A 41 5.38 -2.60 -2.33
C TYR A 41 4.98 -3.36 -3.59
N LYS A 42 5.89 -3.42 -4.55
CA LYS A 42 5.74 -4.22 -5.77
C LYS A 42 6.93 -5.16 -5.90
N PHE A 43 6.63 -6.44 -5.86
CA PHE A 43 7.63 -7.50 -5.94
C PHE A 43 7.56 -8.18 -7.31
N GLY A 44 8.70 -8.27 -7.99
CA GLY A 44 8.87 -9.14 -9.14
C GLY A 44 9.42 -10.49 -8.68
N VAL A 45 8.58 -11.53 -8.67
CA VAL A 45 8.87 -12.84 -8.08
C VAL A 45 8.99 -13.91 -9.18
N LYS A 46 9.90 -14.88 -9.01
CA LYS A 46 10.07 -16.00 -9.95
C LYS A 46 9.16 -17.21 -9.66
N ASP A 47 8.84 -17.45 -8.39
CA ASP A 47 8.24 -18.69 -7.90
C ASP A 47 6.73 -18.58 -7.64
N ASN A 48 6.19 -19.53 -6.87
CA ASN A 48 4.80 -19.59 -6.46
C ASN A 48 4.37 -18.33 -5.69
N ILE A 49 3.38 -17.62 -6.26
CA ILE A 49 2.84 -16.36 -5.74
C ILE A 49 2.19 -16.54 -4.37
N GLU A 50 1.48 -17.64 -4.13
CA GLU A 50 0.69 -17.82 -2.91
C GLU A 50 1.58 -18.04 -1.69
N GLU A 51 2.61 -18.87 -1.86
CA GLU A 51 3.61 -19.10 -0.83
C GLU A 51 4.38 -17.80 -0.52
N PHE A 52 4.76 -17.07 -1.56
CA PHE A 52 5.39 -15.76 -1.40
C PHE A 52 4.50 -14.79 -0.62
N LYS A 53 3.22 -14.67 -0.98
CA LYS A 53 2.24 -13.82 -0.28
C LYS A 53 2.15 -14.16 1.21
N ARG A 54 2.12 -15.46 1.56
CA ARG A 54 2.06 -15.94 2.95
C ARG A 54 3.34 -15.61 3.74
N GLN A 55 4.51 -15.75 3.12
CA GLN A 55 5.79 -15.46 3.78
C GLN A 55 5.98 -13.95 3.97
N ILE A 56 5.76 -13.16 2.91
CA ILE A 56 6.00 -11.72 2.93
C ILE A 56 5.02 -11.00 3.89
N SER A 57 3.81 -11.52 4.06
CA SER A 57 2.83 -10.97 5.01
C SER A 57 3.23 -11.12 6.48
N ASN A 58 4.08 -12.11 6.79
CA ASN A 58 4.55 -12.38 8.15
C ASN A 58 5.91 -11.73 8.44
N THR A 59 6.42 -10.91 7.51
CA THR A 59 7.73 -10.30 7.66
C THR A 59 7.63 -8.98 8.43
N ASP A 60 8.15 -8.97 9.65
CA ASP A 60 8.02 -7.86 10.60
C ASP A 60 8.62 -6.53 10.11
N ILE A 61 9.60 -6.58 9.19
CA ILE A 61 10.19 -5.38 8.59
C ILE A 61 9.19 -4.63 7.69
N LEU A 62 8.16 -5.31 7.18
CA LEU A 62 7.11 -4.73 6.34
C LEU A 62 5.80 -4.53 7.10
N ILE A 63 5.44 -5.49 7.95
CA ILE A 63 4.18 -5.49 8.69
C ILE A 63 4.47 -5.74 10.15
N ASN A 64 4.15 -4.77 10.99
CA ASN A 64 3.92 -5.05 12.40
C ASN A 64 2.47 -5.50 12.57
N SER A 65 2.23 -6.78 12.86
CA SER A 65 0.88 -7.37 12.95
C SER A 65 -0.05 -6.66 13.94
N ASN A 66 0.48 -6.03 14.99
CA ASN A 66 -0.29 -5.28 15.98
C ASN A 66 -0.72 -3.90 15.46
N LYS A 67 0.11 -3.24 14.64
CA LYS A 67 -0.13 -1.86 14.17
C LYS A 67 -0.69 -1.78 12.76
N HIS A 68 -0.36 -2.75 11.91
CA HIS A 68 -0.57 -2.68 10.47
C HIS A 68 -1.61 -3.71 10.02
N LYS A 69 -2.30 -3.37 8.93
CA LYS A 69 -3.11 -4.27 8.11
C LYS A 69 -2.54 -4.24 6.70
N TYR A 70 -2.66 -5.34 5.97
CA TYR A 70 -2.17 -5.44 4.60
C TYR A 70 -3.24 -5.98 3.66
N ASN A 71 -3.07 -5.72 2.37
CA ASN A 71 -3.89 -6.26 1.30
C ASN A 71 -3.02 -6.47 0.06
N PHE A 72 -3.33 -7.49 -0.74
CA PHE A 72 -2.64 -7.78 -1.99
C PHE A 72 -3.41 -7.29 -3.23
N ASP A 73 -4.67 -6.91 -3.08
CA ASP A 73 -5.49 -6.40 -4.18
C ASP A 73 -6.00 -4.99 -3.88
N LEU A 74 -5.72 -4.06 -4.77
CA LEU A 74 -6.21 -2.68 -4.67
C LEU A 74 -7.75 -2.59 -4.68
N ASN A 75 -8.40 -3.61 -5.26
CA ASN A 75 -9.81 -3.65 -5.64
C ASN A 75 -10.68 -4.64 -4.85
N ASN A 76 -10.24 -5.21 -3.72
CA ASN A 76 -11.08 -6.16 -2.95
C ASN A 76 -12.41 -5.55 -2.41
N ASN A 77 -12.64 -4.24 -2.60
CA ASN A 77 -13.95 -3.60 -2.39
C ASN A 77 -14.90 -3.66 -3.60
N ALA A 78 -14.51 -4.27 -4.73
CA ALA A 78 -15.36 -4.41 -5.93
C ALA A 78 -16.48 -5.44 -5.75
N ASN A 79 -16.41 -6.30 -4.73
CA ASN A 79 -17.51 -7.20 -4.37
C ASN A 79 -18.62 -6.51 -3.54
N ASN A 80 -18.47 -5.23 -3.19
CA ASN A 80 -19.60 -4.37 -2.82
C ASN A 80 -20.33 -3.84 -4.07
N LYS A 81 -20.63 -4.73 -5.02
CA LYS A 81 -21.63 -4.50 -6.07
C LYS A 81 -23.01 -4.45 -5.39
N LYS A 82 -23.41 -3.27 -4.88
CA LYS A 82 -24.80 -2.76 -4.78
C LYS A 82 -25.02 -1.60 -3.80
N ASN A 83 -24.01 -1.11 -3.09
CA ASN A 83 -24.21 -0.01 -2.14
C ASN A 83 -23.61 1.30 -2.68
N ASN A 84 -24.48 2.17 -3.20
CA ASN A 84 -24.30 3.63 -3.36
C ASN A 84 -22.88 4.16 -3.10
N ILE A 85 -21.98 4.09 -4.09
CA ILE A 85 -20.66 4.71 -3.94
C ILE A 85 -20.85 6.23 -4.00
N LYS A 86 -21.00 6.83 -2.81
CA LYS A 86 -21.22 8.26 -2.57
C LYS A 86 -20.06 9.14 -3.05
N TYR A 87 -18.86 8.58 -3.20
CA TYR A 87 -17.63 9.33 -3.45
C TYR A 87 -16.81 8.80 -4.63
N LYS A 88 -16.22 9.68 -5.44
CA LYS A 88 -15.22 9.35 -6.47
C LYS A 88 -13.88 9.02 -5.81
N LYS A 89 -13.38 7.79 -6.02
CA LYS A 89 -12.09 7.32 -5.51
C LYS A 89 -10.97 7.61 -6.52
N ILE A 90 -9.88 8.24 -6.07
CA ILE A 90 -8.66 8.51 -6.86
C ILE A 90 -7.46 7.99 -6.08
N ASN A 91 -6.60 7.21 -6.74
CA ASN A 91 -5.37 6.69 -6.15
C ASN A 91 -4.17 7.41 -6.78
N ILE A 92 -3.25 7.92 -5.94
CA ILE A 92 -2.00 8.57 -6.36
C ILE A 92 -0.85 7.79 -5.73
N LEU A 93 -0.04 7.16 -6.57
CA LEU A 93 1.14 6.43 -6.13
C LEU A 93 2.37 7.34 -6.28
N VAL A 94 3.07 7.57 -5.16
CA VAL A 94 4.32 8.32 -5.11
C VAL A 94 5.44 7.32 -4.89
N GLN A 95 6.37 7.22 -5.84
CA GLN A 95 7.50 6.30 -5.79
C GLN A 95 8.81 7.04 -5.84
N ASP A 96 9.78 6.52 -5.11
CA ASP A 96 11.18 6.90 -5.20
C ASP A 96 11.89 5.77 -5.95
N LEU A 97 12.34 6.06 -7.17
CA LEU A 97 12.91 5.06 -8.08
C LEU A 97 14.28 4.54 -7.61
N ASP A 98 14.98 5.30 -6.75
CA ASP A 98 16.36 5.00 -6.34
C ASP A 98 16.43 4.23 -5.01
N ASN A 99 15.31 4.10 -4.29
CA ASN A 99 15.31 3.77 -2.86
C ASN A 99 14.89 2.31 -2.55
N GLY A 100 14.78 1.45 -3.56
CA GLY A 100 14.37 0.04 -3.40
C GLY A 100 15.48 -0.93 -2.95
N ASN A 101 16.75 -0.56 -3.14
CA ASN A 101 17.86 -1.52 -3.10
C ASN A 101 18.21 -2.04 -1.70
N SER A 102 18.14 -1.20 -0.66
CA SER A 102 18.49 -1.60 0.71
C SER A 102 17.48 -2.55 1.36
N LEU A 103 16.20 -2.37 1.05
CA LEU A 103 15.15 -3.29 1.50
C LEU A 103 15.23 -4.61 0.74
N LEU A 104 15.54 -4.57 -0.57
CA LEU A 104 15.73 -5.77 -1.37
C LEU A 104 16.89 -6.62 -0.87
N SER A 105 18.03 -6.02 -0.53
CA SER A 105 19.18 -6.77 0.03
C SER A 105 18.81 -7.39 1.38
N THR A 106 18.14 -6.65 2.26
CA THR A 106 17.68 -7.17 3.57
C THR A 106 16.74 -8.37 3.40
N LEU A 107 15.75 -8.28 2.51
CA LEU A 107 14.82 -9.39 2.26
C LEU A 107 15.54 -10.63 1.72
N LYS A 108 16.51 -10.45 0.81
CA LYS A 108 17.27 -11.56 0.23
C LYS A 108 18.24 -12.21 1.21
N GLU A 109 19.09 -11.38 1.82
CA GLU A 109 20.27 -11.84 2.56
C GLU A 109 19.95 -12.25 3.99
N ARG A 110 18.94 -11.62 4.63
CA ARG A 110 18.60 -11.87 6.03
C ARG A 110 17.31 -12.66 6.23
N LEU A 111 16.38 -12.55 5.29
CA LEU A 111 15.02 -13.09 5.43
C LEU A 111 14.71 -14.21 4.42
N GLY A 112 15.70 -14.60 3.60
CA GLY A 112 15.61 -15.78 2.75
C GLY A 112 14.79 -15.62 1.46
N PHE A 113 14.38 -14.40 1.10
CA PHE A 113 13.60 -14.14 -0.12
C PHE A 113 14.48 -14.08 -1.38
N THR A 114 15.19 -15.16 -1.68
CA THR A 114 16.10 -15.28 -2.84
C THR A 114 15.36 -15.21 -4.19
N ASN A 115 14.05 -15.42 -4.16
CA ASN A 115 13.16 -15.43 -5.32
C ASN A 115 12.68 -14.05 -5.80
N ILE A 116 12.97 -12.98 -5.06
CA ILE A 116 12.65 -11.60 -5.48
C ILE A 116 13.70 -11.13 -6.49
N LYS A 117 13.28 -10.77 -7.70
CA LYS A 117 14.17 -10.17 -8.70
C LYS A 117 14.24 -8.66 -8.57
N LYS A 118 13.10 -8.01 -8.34
CA LYS A 118 12.96 -6.55 -8.26
C LYS A 118 11.98 -6.18 -7.15
N LEU A 119 12.26 -5.08 -6.48
CA LEU A 119 11.39 -4.46 -5.49
C LEU A 119 11.24 -2.99 -5.81
N GLU A 120 10.00 -2.52 -5.90
CA GLU A 120 9.68 -1.09 -5.91
C GLU A 120 8.90 -0.77 -4.64
N LYS A 121 9.17 0.39 -4.05
CA LYS A 121 8.47 0.88 -2.85
C LYS A 121 7.91 2.27 -3.11
N GLY A 122 6.81 2.61 -2.44
CA GLY A 122 6.20 3.92 -2.55
C GLY A 122 5.16 4.16 -1.47
N ILE A 123 4.50 5.32 -1.58
CA ILE A 123 3.36 5.69 -0.75
C ILE A 123 2.16 5.84 -1.66
N LEU A 124 1.10 5.10 -1.36
CA LEU A 124 -0.17 5.22 -2.03
C LEU A 124 -1.09 6.13 -1.22
N TRP A 125 -1.50 7.23 -1.85
CA TRP A 125 -2.55 8.11 -1.36
C TRP A 125 -3.88 7.75 -2.01
N THR A 126 -4.90 7.46 -1.20
CA THR A 126 -6.26 7.21 -1.69
C THR A 126 -7.16 8.35 -1.27
N MET A 127 -7.69 9.08 -2.25
CA MET A 127 -8.53 10.24 -2.10
C MET A 127 -9.98 9.91 -2.43
N TYR A 128 -10.92 10.43 -1.65
CA TYR A 128 -12.35 10.27 -1.87
C TYR A 128 -13.00 11.64 -2.01
N PHE A 129 -13.61 11.93 -3.15
CA PHE A 129 -14.26 13.21 -3.45
C PHE A 129 -15.78 13.06 -3.53
N ASP A 130 -16.53 14.10 -3.18
CA ASP A 130 -17.93 14.21 -3.59
C ASP A 130 -18.04 14.05 -5.11
N LYS A 131 -19.11 13.38 -5.57
CA LYS A 131 -19.45 13.34 -6.99
C LYS A 131 -19.83 14.73 -7.50
#